data_AF-A0A3S5APT9-F1
#
_entry.id   AF-A0A3S5APT9-F1
#
_cell.length_a   1.000
_cell.length_b   1.000
_cell.length_c   1.000
_cell.angle_alpha   90.00
_cell.angle_beta   90.00
_cell.angle_gamma   90.00
#
_symmetry.space_group_name_H-M   'P 1'
#
loop_
_entity.id
_entity.type
_entity.pdbx_description
1 polymer ?
#
loop_
_entity_poly.entity_id
_entity_poly.type
_entity_poly.pdbx_seq_one_letter_code
_entity_poly.pdbx_strand_id
1 'polypeptide(L)'
;MKAGIRGIGRKGWLSGIDDHQETDVHYRSLDGEGNFNWRFVFPFLFLPAENMVVIRKKEHFWSLDETEQRIPPSLIIQIWDNDSFSPDDFLGTVELNLSGMPSPAKKSKNCNLEMMRSSGNTKKLMNIFDCRRAYGFWPCSNDESGTPVLTGKVELELELLTKEEAIQRPAGRGRDDPNENPRLDPPK
;
A
#
# COMPACT_ATOMS: atom_id res chain seq x y z
N MET A 1 -33.48 -9.21 10.02
CA MET A 1 -32.09 -9.61 10.33
C MET A 1 -31.38 -9.83 9.01
N LYS A 2 -30.53 -8.89 8.56
CA LYS A 2 -29.61 -9.12 7.44
C LYS A 2 -28.22 -9.27 8.04
N ALA A 3 -27.84 -10.51 8.36
CA ALA A 3 -26.44 -10.83 8.60
C ALA A 3 -25.80 -11.00 7.21
N GLY A 4 -25.47 -9.88 6.57
CA GLY A 4 -24.66 -9.87 5.37
C GLY A 4 -23.21 -10.17 5.77
N ILE A 5 -22.61 -11.16 5.13
CA ILE A 5 -21.21 -11.51 5.34
C ILE A 5 -20.39 -10.41 4.64
N ARG A 6 -19.94 -9.40 5.39
CA ARG A 6 -19.06 -8.35 4.87
C ARG A 6 -17.65 -8.89 4.66
N GLY A 7 -17.20 -8.89 3.42
CA GLY A 7 -15.84 -9.27 3.06
C GLY A 7 -15.00 -8.02 2.88
N ILE A 8 -13.83 -7.91 3.48
CA ILE A 8 -12.92 -6.78 3.19
C ILE A 8 -11.83 -7.26 2.23
N GLY A 9 -11.59 -6.51 1.17
CA GLY A 9 -10.49 -6.70 0.23
C GLY A 9 -9.58 -5.47 0.16
N ARG A 10 -8.31 -5.67 -0.19
CA ARG A 10 -7.35 -4.58 -0.40
C ARG A 10 -6.69 -4.72 -1.77
N LYS A 11 -6.54 -3.61 -2.47
CA LYS A 11 -5.79 -3.52 -3.73
C LYS A 11 -4.62 -2.56 -3.53
N GLY A 12 -3.45 -2.89 -4.03
CA GLY A 12 -2.24 -2.07 -3.86
C GLY A 12 -1.36 -2.05 -5.10
N TRP A 13 -0.76 -0.90 -5.38
CA TRP A 13 0.19 -0.72 -6.48
C TRP A 13 1.13 0.47 -6.21
N LEU A 14 2.28 0.47 -6.90
CA LEU A 14 3.15 1.63 -6.97
C LEU A 14 2.81 2.43 -8.23
N SER A 15 2.69 3.75 -8.12
CA SER A 15 2.36 4.64 -9.23
C SER A 15 3.28 4.40 -10.43
N GLY A 16 2.69 4.34 -11.62
CA GLY A 16 3.35 4.11 -12.90
C GLY A 16 3.83 2.68 -13.18
N ILE A 17 3.82 1.78 -12.19
CA ILE A 17 4.10 0.36 -12.38
C ILE A 17 2.78 -0.36 -12.66
N ASP A 18 2.73 -1.08 -13.78
CA ASP A 18 1.58 -1.88 -14.19
C ASP A 18 1.59 -3.26 -13.50
N ASP A 19 1.57 -3.24 -12.16
CA ASP A 19 1.53 -4.44 -11.30
C ASP A 19 0.58 -4.19 -10.13
N HIS A 20 -0.72 -4.29 -10.42
CA HIS A 20 -1.77 -4.21 -9.40
C HIS A 20 -1.85 -5.54 -8.66
N GLN A 21 -1.75 -5.48 -7.33
CA GLN A 21 -1.81 -6.64 -6.46
C GLN A 21 -3.01 -6.55 -5.53
N GLU A 22 -3.67 -7.68 -5.28
CA GLU A 22 -4.88 -7.73 -4.46
C GLU A 22 -4.74 -8.79 -3.37
N THR A 23 -5.42 -8.58 -2.25
CA THR A 23 -5.53 -9.59 -1.18
C THR A 23 -6.73 -10.49 -1.42
N ASP A 24 -6.74 -11.65 -0.79
CA ASP A 24 -7.97 -12.44 -0.65
C ASP A 24 -9.04 -11.66 0.12
N VAL A 25 -10.31 -11.95 -0.15
CA VAL A 25 -11.45 -11.35 0.54
C VAL A 25 -11.63 -12.02 1.91
N HIS A 26 -11.63 -11.22 2.98
CA HIS A 26 -11.75 -11.72 4.34
C HIS A 26 -13.17 -11.55 4.88
N TYR A 27 -13.91 -12.65 4.89
CA TYR A 27 -15.30 -12.76 5.33
C TYR A 27 -15.41 -13.10 6.82
N ARG A 28 -14.99 -12.19 7.72
CA ARG A 28 -15.15 -12.37 9.19
C ARG A 28 -14.82 -11.13 10.02
N SER A 29 -14.89 -9.94 9.44
CA SER A 29 -14.70 -8.68 10.17
C SER A 29 -15.98 -8.35 10.95
N LEU A 30 -16.27 -9.06 12.04
CA LEU A 30 -17.44 -8.80 12.88
C LEU A 30 -17.33 -7.46 13.64
N ASP A 31 -16.09 -7.01 13.89
CA ASP A 31 -15.79 -5.79 14.66
C ASP A 31 -15.18 -4.66 13.80
N GLY A 32 -15.14 -4.80 12.47
CA GLY A 32 -14.53 -3.84 11.56
C GLY A 32 -12.99 -3.94 11.46
N GLU A 33 -12.37 -4.92 12.11
CA GLU A 33 -10.95 -5.23 12.01
C GLU A 33 -10.70 -6.43 11.08
N GLY A 34 -9.80 -6.26 10.10
CA GLY A 34 -9.38 -7.33 9.20
C GLY A 34 -7.86 -7.52 9.25
N ASN A 35 -7.43 -8.70 9.69
CA ASN A 35 -6.04 -9.13 9.59
C ASN A 35 -5.87 -10.05 8.39
N PHE A 36 -5.02 -9.65 7.45
CA PHE A 36 -4.79 -10.34 6.19
C PHE A 36 -3.48 -11.14 6.18
N ASN A 37 -2.50 -10.76 7.02
CA ASN A 37 -1.11 -11.25 6.95
C ASN A 37 -0.64 -11.43 5.50
N TRP A 38 -0.61 -10.35 4.72
CA TRP A 38 -0.40 -10.38 3.27
C TRP A 38 0.83 -9.56 2.86
N ARG A 39 1.62 -10.07 1.91
CA ARG A 39 2.76 -9.35 1.34
C ARG A 39 2.47 -8.80 -0.05
N PHE A 40 2.74 -7.51 -0.24
CA PHE A 40 2.87 -6.93 -1.58
C PHE A 40 4.35 -6.81 -1.94
N VAL A 41 4.71 -7.17 -3.16
CA VAL A 41 6.12 -7.16 -3.62
C VAL A 41 6.22 -6.41 -4.94
N PHE A 42 6.79 -5.21 -4.92
CA PHE A 42 6.92 -4.34 -6.09
C PHE A 42 8.39 -4.16 -6.48
N PRO A 43 8.88 -4.80 -7.56
CA PRO A 43 10.19 -4.50 -8.13
C PRO A 43 10.14 -3.17 -8.88
N PHE A 44 11.10 -2.28 -8.66
CA PHE A 44 11.18 -1.00 -9.36
C PHE A 44 12.61 -0.48 -9.49
N LEU A 45 12.81 0.44 -10.44
CA LEU A 45 14.06 1.17 -10.62
C LEU A 45 13.95 2.54 -9.97
N PHE A 46 14.99 2.97 -9.27
CA PHE A 46 14.99 4.22 -8.51
C PHE A 46 16.23 5.07 -8.84
N LEU A 47 16.03 6.38 -8.96
CA LEU A 47 17.10 7.38 -9.13
C LEU A 47 17.27 8.18 -7.83
N PRO A 48 18.30 7.87 -7.01
CA PRO A 48 18.51 8.54 -5.73
C PRO A 48 18.73 10.05 -5.83
N ALA A 49 19.36 10.52 -6.90
CA ALA A 49 19.62 11.94 -7.09
C ALA A 49 18.34 12.77 -7.30
N GLU A 50 17.30 12.15 -7.86
CA GLU A 50 16.03 12.82 -8.19
C GLU A 50 14.89 12.41 -7.25
N ASN A 51 15.10 11.38 -6.41
CA ASN A 51 14.05 10.72 -5.61
C ASN A 51 12.85 10.25 -6.45
N MET A 52 13.13 9.74 -7.65
CA MET A 52 12.10 9.30 -8.61
C MET A 52 12.24 7.82 -8.95
N VAL A 53 11.10 7.19 -9.24
CA VAL A 53 11.03 5.88 -9.87
C VAL A 53 11.13 6.02 -11.37
N VAL A 54 11.88 5.12 -11.99
CA VAL A 54 12.02 5.03 -13.45
C VAL A 54 11.07 3.98 -13.98
N ILE A 55 10.17 4.42 -14.85
CA ILE A 55 9.21 3.59 -15.54
C ILE A 55 9.62 3.51 -17.00
N ARG A 56 9.79 2.29 -17.51
CA ARG A 56 10.07 2.07 -18.92
C ARG A 56 8.86 1.40 -19.56
N LYS A 57 8.31 2.05 -20.59
CA LYS A 57 7.13 1.58 -21.33
C LYS A 57 7.44 1.45 -22.80
N LYS A 58 7.06 0.31 -23.36
CA LYS A 58 6.95 0.13 -24.80
C LYS A 58 5.49 0.30 -25.19
N GLU A 59 5.23 0.98 -26.29
CA GLU A 59 3.86 1.20 -26.79
C GLU A 59 3.18 -0.14 -27.15
N HIS A 60 3.95 -1.05 -27.75
CA HIS A 60 3.58 -2.45 -27.97
C HIS A 60 4.77 -3.36 -27.65
N PHE A 61 4.52 -4.66 -27.42
CA PHE A 61 5.57 -5.65 -27.13
C PHE A 61 6.70 -5.65 -28.19
N TRP A 62 6.36 -5.37 -29.45
CA TRP A 62 7.28 -5.35 -30.59
C TRP A 62 7.87 -3.96 -30.89
N SER A 63 7.45 -2.91 -30.18
CA SER A 63 8.00 -1.57 -30.38
C SER A 63 9.48 -1.57 -30.04
N LEU A 64 10.28 -1.07 -30.97
CA LEU A 64 11.71 -0.84 -30.77
C LEU A 64 11.93 0.34 -29.82
N ASP A 65 11.06 1.34 -29.88
CA ASP A 65 11.12 2.54 -29.06
C ASP A 65 10.58 2.26 -27.66
N GLU A 66 11.44 2.47 -26.67
CA GLU A 66 11.13 2.40 -25.25
C GLU A 66 11.12 3.82 -24.69
N THR A 67 9.99 4.22 -24.11
CA THR A 67 9.85 5.51 -23.44
C THR A 67 10.25 5.37 -21.97
N GLU A 68 11.08 6.30 -21.49
CA GLU A 68 11.43 6.40 -20.08
C GLU A 68 10.66 7.55 -19.44
N GLN A 69 9.95 7.26 -18.35
CA GLN A 69 9.25 8.24 -17.54
C GLN A 69 9.80 8.21 -16.11
N ARG A 70 9.90 9.40 -15.49
CA ARG A 70 10.36 9.56 -14.11
C ARG A 70 9.23 10.16 -13.29
N ILE A 71 8.85 9.48 -12.24
CA ILE A 71 7.69 9.85 -11.43
C ILE A 71 7.98 9.68 -9.93
N PRO A 72 7.27 10.41 -9.06
CA PRO A 72 7.37 10.22 -7.62
C PRO A 72 6.99 8.79 -7.22
N PRO A 73 7.68 8.20 -6.24
CA PRO A 73 7.39 6.85 -5.74
C PRO A 73 6.14 6.87 -4.84
N SER A 74 4.95 6.93 -5.41
CA SER A 74 3.70 6.85 -4.63
C SER A 74 3.22 5.40 -4.50
N LEU A 75 3.04 4.90 -3.28
CA LEU A 75 2.34 3.65 -2.98
C LEU A 75 0.88 3.95 -2.70
N ILE A 76 -0.03 3.31 -3.45
CA ILE A 76 -1.48 3.45 -3.27
C ILE A 76 -2.02 2.11 -2.75
N ILE A 77 -2.82 2.17 -1.69
CA ILE A 77 -3.57 1.02 -1.17
C ILE A 77 -5.03 1.44 -1.03
N GLN A 78 -5.91 0.73 -1.72
CA GLN A 78 -7.35 0.90 -1.64
C GLN A 78 -7.98 -0.20 -0.82
N ILE A 79 -9.03 0.14 -0.08
CA ILE A 79 -9.83 -0.76 0.73
C ILE A 79 -11.24 -0.79 0.16
N TRP A 80 -11.77 -2.00 -0.02
CA TRP A 80 -13.08 -2.26 -0.61
C TRP A 80 -13.90 -3.17 0.31
N ASP A 81 -15.19 -2.89 0.46
CA ASP A 81 -16.18 -3.82 1.04
C ASP A 81 -16.74 -4.67 -0.10
N ASN A 82 -16.40 -5.95 -0.07
CA ASN A 82 -16.83 -6.97 -1.02
C ASN A 82 -17.97 -7.77 -0.37
N ASP A 83 -19.18 -7.26 -0.57
CA ASP A 83 -20.42 -7.90 -0.17
C ASP A 83 -20.88 -8.87 -1.27
N SER A 84 -21.26 -10.10 -0.91
CA SER A 84 -21.74 -11.09 -1.90
C SER A 84 -23.07 -10.72 -2.59
N PHE A 85 -23.74 -9.63 -2.20
CA PHE A 85 -25.10 -9.28 -2.64
C PHE A 85 -25.34 -7.79 -2.96
N SER A 86 -24.33 -6.93 -2.90
CA SER A 86 -24.39 -5.50 -3.29
C SER A 86 -23.19 -5.12 -4.18
N PRO A 87 -23.24 -3.99 -4.90
CA PRO A 87 -22.05 -3.46 -5.58
C PRO A 87 -20.89 -3.29 -4.58
N ASP A 88 -19.66 -3.58 -5.01
CA ASP A 88 -18.46 -3.38 -4.18
C ASP A 88 -18.38 -1.92 -3.72
N ASP A 89 -18.44 -1.68 -2.41
CA ASP A 89 -18.42 -0.33 -1.84
C ASP A 89 -16.97 0.08 -1.55
N PHE A 90 -16.50 1.14 -2.24
CA PHE A 90 -15.19 1.72 -1.99
C PHE A 90 -15.15 2.36 -0.59
N LEU A 91 -14.27 1.86 0.28
CA LEU A 91 -14.17 2.35 1.66
C LEU A 91 -13.17 3.50 1.79
N GLY A 92 -12.06 3.46 1.05
CA GLY A 92 -11.07 4.53 1.09
C GLY A 92 -9.70 4.13 0.57
N THR A 93 -8.81 5.11 0.56
CA THR A 93 -7.43 4.98 0.04
C THR A 93 -6.42 5.45 1.08
N VAL A 94 -5.27 4.78 1.11
CA VAL A 94 -4.02 5.28 1.68
C VAL A 94 -3.07 5.54 0.51
N GLU A 95 -2.58 6.76 0.36
CA GLU A 95 -1.55 7.11 -0.62
C GLU A 95 -0.31 7.63 0.11
N LEU A 96 0.83 6.99 -0.11
CA LEU A 96 2.10 7.32 0.54
C LEU A 96 3.15 7.67 -0.52
N ASN A 97 3.56 8.94 -0.57
CA ASN A 97 4.77 9.32 -1.30
C ASN A 97 6.00 8.80 -0.53
N LEU A 98 6.60 7.71 -1.00
CA LEU A 98 7.67 6.99 -0.30
C LEU A 98 8.93 7.83 -0.05
N SER A 99 9.17 8.90 -0.83
CA SER A 99 10.28 9.84 -0.61
C SER A 99 9.95 10.98 0.37
N GLY A 100 8.69 11.09 0.81
CA GLY A 100 8.21 12.16 1.68
C GLY A 100 6.85 11.87 2.29
N MET A 101 6.70 10.74 2.98
CA MET A 101 5.45 10.31 3.61
C MET A 101 5.41 10.76 5.08
N PRO A 102 4.23 10.86 5.71
CA PRO A 102 4.17 11.04 7.15
C PRO A 102 4.65 9.79 7.89
N SER A 103 5.29 10.00 9.04
CA SER A 103 5.65 8.91 9.93
C SER A 103 4.41 8.14 10.40
N PRO A 104 4.44 6.79 10.44
CA PRO A 104 3.31 6.01 10.90
C PRO A 104 3.02 6.26 12.37
N ALA A 105 1.75 6.19 12.74
CA ALA A 105 1.36 6.18 14.14
C ALA A 105 1.70 4.82 14.76
N LYS A 106 2.32 4.79 15.94
CA LYS A 106 2.65 3.53 16.65
C LYS A 106 1.42 2.78 17.18
N LYS A 107 0.28 3.46 17.31
CA LYS A 107 -0.98 2.91 17.85
C LYS A 107 -2.13 3.45 17.02
N SER A 108 -3.11 2.59 16.71
CA SER A 108 -4.33 2.97 15.98
C SER A 108 -5.01 4.23 16.54
N LYS A 109 -5.08 4.39 17.87
CA LYS A 109 -5.70 5.58 18.50
C LYS A 109 -5.04 6.92 18.16
N ASN A 110 -3.76 6.92 17.78
CA ASN A 110 -3.02 8.12 17.41
C ASN A 110 -3.05 8.37 15.89
N CYS A 111 -3.60 7.44 15.11
CA CYS A 111 -3.70 7.52 13.67
C CYS A 111 -4.91 8.39 13.26
N ASN A 112 -4.66 9.51 12.58
CA ASN A 112 -5.69 10.48 12.18
C ASN A 112 -5.29 11.23 10.90
N LEU A 113 -6.25 11.88 10.24
CA LEU A 113 -6.02 12.56 8.95
C LEU A 113 -5.05 13.74 9.02
N GLU A 114 -4.86 14.37 10.19
CA GLU A 114 -3.86 15.44 10.31
C GLU A 114 -2.45 14.94 9.99
N MET A 115 -2.20 13.63 10.10
CA MET A 115 -0.94 13.03 9.68
C MET A 115 -0.69 13.21 8.18
N MET A 116 -1.74 13.14 7.35
CA MET A 116 -1.62 13.27 5.88
C MET A 116 -1.64 14.73 5.41
N ARG A 117 -2.06 15.66 6.26
CA ARG A 117 -2.13 17.09 5.92
C ARG A 117 -0.74 17.73 6.04
N SER A 118 -0.25 18.29 4.93
CA SER A 118 0.98 19.09 4.87
C SER A 118 0.84 20.48 5.50
N SER A 119 -0.36 20.87 5.90
CA SER A 119 -0.67 22.23 6.37
C SER A 119 -0.32 22.44 7.84
N GLY A 120 0.97 22.69 8.11
CA GLY A 120 1.46 23.15 9.40
C GLY A 120 2.94 22.84 9.63
N ASN A 121 3.82 23.64 9.03
CA ASN A 121 5.27 23.90 9.22
C ASN A 121 6.20 23.07 10.15
N THR A 122 5.88 21.87 10.64
CA THR A 122 6.76 21.12 11.58
C THR A 122 6.66 19.58 11.52
N LYS A 123 5.82 18.96 10.69
CA LYS A 123 5.83 17.49 10.58
C LYS A 123 6.97 17.05 9.67
N LYS A 124 8.04 16.53 10.29
CA LYS A 124 9.16 15.89 9.59
C LYS A 124 8.61 14.74 8.74
N LEU A 125 8.64 14.92 7.42
CA LEU A 125 8.37 13.85 6.47
C LEU A 125 9.48 12.80 6.57
N MET A 126 9.10 11.55 6.34
CA MET A 126 10.02 10.44 6.29
C MET A 126 10.21 9.97 4.85
N ASN A 127 11.42 9.49 4.58
CA ASN A 127 11.82 8.94 3.30
C ASN A 127 12.20 7.47 3.51
N ILE A 128 11.46 6.54 2.88
CA ILE A 128 11.74 5.09 3.00
C ILE A 128 13.10 4.74 2.38
N PHE A 129 13.59 5.54 1.42
CA PHE A 129 14.89 5.35 0.80
C PHE A 129 16.05 5.65 1.76
N ASP A 130 15.80 6.46 2.79
CA ASP A 130 16.77 6.74 3.86
C ASP A 130 16.61 5.78 5.05
N CYS A 131 15.36 5.55 5.52
CA CYS A 131 15.13 4.78 6.74
C CYS A 131 14.97 3.28 6.50
N ARG A 132 14.81 2.83 5.25
CA ARG A 132 14.75 1.44 4.78
C ARG A 132 13.59 0.59 5.28
N ARG A 133 13.02 0.88 6.44
CA ARG A 133 11.89 0.18 7.04
C ARG A 133 10.98 1.15 7.78
N ALA A 134 9.67 0.91 7.73
CA ALA A 134 8.66 1.66 8.45
C ALA A 134 7.53 0.73 8.88
N TYR A 135 7.03 0.89 10.09
CA TYR A 135 5.92 0.08 10.60
C TYR A 135 4.96 0.90 11.46
N GLY A 136 3.67 0.69 11.24
CA GLY A 136 2.60 1.22 12.07
C GLY A 136 1.35 1.55 11.26
N PHE A 137 0.59 2.53 11.74
CA PHE A 137 -0.73 2.85 11.22
C PHE A 137 -0.70 4.10 10.35
N TRP A 138 -1.36 4.02 9.19
CA TRP A 138 -1.71 5.15 8.34
C TRP A 138 -3.22 5.27 8.18
N PRO A 139 -3.75 6.52 8.13
CA PRO A 139 -5.18 6.74 8.00
C PRO A 139 -5.63 6.52 6.55
N CYS A 140 -6.81 5.93 6.38
CA CYS A 140 -7.48 5.81 5.09
C CYS A 140 -8.53 6.91 4.97
N SER A 141 -8.62 7.53 3.80
CA SER A 141 -9.67 8.49 3.52
C SER A 141 -10.46 8.15 2.28
N ASN A 142 -11.74 8.52 2.30
CA ASN A 142 -12.59 8.62 1.12
C ASN A 142 -12.92 10.12 0.92
N ASP A 143 -12.79 10.59 -0.32
CA ASP A 143 -12.99 11.98 -0.75
C ASP A 143 -14.19 12.16 -1.70
N GLU A 144 -15.06 11.17 -1.88
CA GLU A 144 -16.26 11.24 -2.74
C GLU A 144 -17.17 12.43 -2.42
N SER A 145 -17.18 12.89 -1.17
CA SER A 145 -17.94 14.06 -0.72
C SER A 145 -17.25 15.42 -0.98
N GLY A 146 -16.08 15.42 -1.62
CA GLY A 146 -15.23 16.59 -1.87
C GLY A 146 -14.37 17.03 -0.68
N THR A 147 -14.57 16.45 0.51
CA THR A 147 -13.71 16.64 1.68
C THR A 147 -13.20 15.28 2.16
N PRO A 148 -11.88 15.10 2.41
CA PRO A 148 -11.37 13.83 2.91
C PRO A 148 -11.96 13.47 4.28
N VAL A 149 -12.67 12.35 4.35
CA VAL A 149 -13.23 11.76 5.58
C VAL A 149 -12.42 10.53 5.98
N LEU A 150 -12.10 10.39 7.27
CA LEU A 150 -11.40 9.22 7.79
C LEU A 150 -12.36 8.03 7.79
N THR A 151 -12.11 7.05 6.93
CA THR A 151 -12.97 5.86 6.80
C THR A 151 -12.35 4.62 7.44
N GLY A 152 -11.04 4.62 7.65
CA GLY A 152 -10.34 3.48 8.22
C GLY A 152 -8.91 3.81 8.59
N LYS A 153 -8.20 2.76 9.03
CA LYS A 153 -6.77 2.80 9.35
C LYS A 153 -6.19 1.49 8.86
N VAL A 154 -5.03 1.54 8.21
CA VAL A 154 -4.31 0.33 7.79
C VAL A 154 -3.01 0.28 8.57
N GLU A 155 -2.79 -0.87 9.20
CA GLU A 155 -1.50 -1.25 9.75
C GLU A 155 -0.66 -1.86 8.63
N LEU A 156 0.52 -1.29 8.39
CA LEU A 156 1.44 -1.73 7.35
C LEU A 156 2.85 -1.83 7.89
N GLU A 157 3.60 -2.74 7.28
CA GLU A 157 5.05 -2.75 7.34
C GLU A 157 5.60 -2.53 5.92
N LEU A 158 6.46 -1.54 5.77
CA LEU A 158 7.19 -1.24 4.55
C LEU A 158 8.66 -1.61 4.77
N GLU A 159 9.22 -2.43 3.88
CA GLU A 159 10.66 -2.76 3.83
C GLU A 159 11.16 -2.51 2.41
N LEU A 160 12.20 -1.68 2.29
CA LEU A 160 12.91 -1.46 1.03
C LEU A 160 14.15 -2.35 1.02
N LEU A 161 14.34 -3.11 -0.05
CA LEU A 161 15.50 -3.98 -0.27
C LEU A 161 16.23 -3.56 -1.55
N THR A 162 17.56 -3.72 -1.57
CA THR A 162 18.30 -3.73 -2.83
C THR A 162 18.02 -5.03 -3.57
N LYS A 163 18.38 -5.06 -4.86
CA LYS A 163 18.27 -6.27 -5.68
C LYS A 163 19.05 -7.44 -5.07
N GLU A 164 20.24 -7.19 -4.55
CA GLU A 164 21.11 -8.20 -3.95
C GLU A 164 20.49 -8.78 -2.68
N GLU A 165 19.93 -7.94 -1.81
CA GLU A 165 19.26 -8.37 -0.59
C GLU A 165 18.00 -9.17 -0.88
N ALA A 166 17.21 -8.76 -1.90
CA ALA A 166 16.02 -9.49 -2.32
C ALA A 166 16.34 -10.88 -2.89
N ILE A 167 17.52 -11.05 -3.52
CA ILE A 167 18.00 -12.37 -3.97
C ILE A 167 18.41 -13.24 -2.78
N GLN A 168 19.05 -12.66 -1.75
CA GLN A 168 19.48 -13.38 -0.55
C GLN A 168 18.32 -13.74 0.38
N ARG A 169 17.29 -12.91 0.42
CA ARG A 169 16.09 -13.04 1.26
C ARG A 169 14.84 -13.04 0.38
N PRO A 170 14.65 -14.06 -0.47
CA PRO A 170 13.52 -14.06 -1.37
C PRO A 170 12.21 -14.13 -0.57
N ALA A 171 11.19 -13.48 -1.10
CA ALA A 171 9.88 -13.36 -0.49
C ALA A 171 8.79 -13.45 -1.57
N GLY A 172 7.89 -14.44 -1.45
CA GLY A 172 6.74 -14.61 -2.33
C GLY A 172 5.68 -13.52 -2.15
N ARG A 173 4.79 -13.38 -3.13
CA ARG A 173 3.62 -12.49 -3.04
C ARG A 173 2.57 -13.10 -2.11
N GLY A 174 1.78 -12.25 -1.45
CA GLY A 174 0.76 -12.68 -0.51
C GLY A 174 1.34 -13.56 0.59
N ARG A 175 0.97 -14.84 0.57
CA ARG A 175 1.45 -15.88 1.50
C ARG A 175 2.16 -17.02 0.76
N ASP A 176 2.45 -16.83 -0.53
CA ASP A 176 3.08 -17.82 -1.37
C ASP A 176 4.56 -17.99 -1.02
N ASP A 177 5.11 -19.14 -1.39
CA ASP A 177 6.53 -19.42 -1.23
C ASP A 177 7.39 -18.51 -2.12
N PRO A 178 8.58 -18.08 -1.66
CA PRO A 178 9.14 -18.34 -0.33
C PRO A 178 8.52 -17.46 0.75
N ASN A 179 8.03 -18.07 1.83
CA ASN A 179 7.33 -17.39 2.91
C ASN A 179 8.12 -17.41 4.23
N GLU A 180 9.33 -16.85 4.22
CA GLU A 180 10.23 -16.85 5.38
C GLU A 180 10.67 -15.44 5.82
N ASN A 181 10.49 -14.43 4.95
CA ASN A 181 11.05 -13.09 5.14
C ASN A 181 9.97 -11.98 5.09
N PRO A 182 9.21 -11.76 6.19
CA PRO A 182 8.98 -12.63 7.34
C PRO A 182 7.91 -13.68 7.04
N ARG A 183 7.85 -14.79 7.78
CA ARG A 183 6.77 -15.78 7.61
C ARG A 183 5.40 -15.17 7.91
N LEU A 184 4.48 -15.31 6.96
CA LEU A 184 3.09 -14.87 7.06
C LEU A 184 2.17 -16.08 7.25
N ASP A 185 1.61 -16.22 8.45
CA ASP A 185 0.64 -17.26 8.72
C ASP A 185 -0.74 -16.88 8.14
N PRO A 186 -1.59 -17.87 7.80
CA PRO A 186 -2.96 -17.61 7.41
C PRO A 186 -3.72 -16.71 8.41
N PRO A 187 -4.70 -15.93 7.95
CA PRO A 187 -5.57 -15.16 8.82
C PRO A 187 -6.29 -16.09 9.80
N LYS A 188 -6.50 -15.63 11.03
CA LYS A 188 -7.16 -16.39 12.10
C LYS A 188 -8.68 -16.26 12.04
#